data_AF-A0A1Y3N9J6-F1
#
_entry.id   AF-A0A1Y3N9J6-F1
#
_cell.length_a   1.000
_cell.length_b   1.000
_cell.length_c   1.000
_cell.angle_alpha   90.00
_cell.angle_beta   90.00
_cell.angle_gamma   90.00
#
_symmetry.space_group_name_H-M   'P 1'
#
loop_
_entity.id
_entity.type
_entity.pdbx_description
1 polymer ?
#
loop_
_entity_poly.entity_id
_entity_poly.type
_entity_poly.pdbx_seq_one_letter_code
_entity_poly.pdbx_strand_id
1 'polypeptide(L)'
;RLKSIQNTKKITDSMKLIASNKIESAEKSLNIARQMGNSFNTFFKNINTSKQIYDRNVIIAVGSDKGLCGGVNTSVSRALKYLVEE
;
A
#
# COMPACT_ATOMS: atom_id res chain seq x y z
N ARG A 1 14.18 30.30 -16.32
CA ARG A 1 14.26 28.81 -16.31
C ARG A 1 15.08 28.27 -15.13
N LEU A 2 16.37 28.61 -14.98
CA LEU A 2 17.23 28.12 -13.89
C LEU A 2 16.65 28.36 -12.48
N LYS A 3 16.12 29.55 -12.21
CA LYS A 3 15.48 29.88 -10.93
C LYS A 3 14.30 28.97 -10.58
N SER A 4 13.47 28.61 -11.57
CA SER A 4 12.33 27.71 -11.37
C SER A 4 12.79 26.29 -11.04
N ILE A 5 13.81 25.78 -11.75
CA ILE A 5 14.38 24.45 -11.47
C ILE A 5 14.97 24.38 -10.05
N GLN A 6 15.71 25.42 -9.63
CA GLN A 6 16.25 25.49 -8.27
C GLN A 6 15.14 25.52 -7.20
N ASN A 7 14.03 26.22 -7.47
CA ASN A 7 12.89 26.24 -6.55
C ASN A 7 12.19 24.89 -6.47
N THR A 8 11.93 24.23 -7.60
CA THR A 8 11.34 22.88 -7.64
C THR A 8 12.24 21.88 -6.90
N LYS A 9 13.57 21.96 -7.09
CA LYS A 9 14.52 21.11 -6.37
C LYS A 9 14.40 21.24 -4.85
N LYS A 10 14.33 22.48 -4.34
CA LYS A 10 14.14 22.74 -2.90
C LYS A 10 12.84 22.12 -2.37
N ILE A 11 11.75 22.23 -3.12
CA ILE A 11 10.45 21.64 -2.74
C ILE A 11 10.56 20.12 -2.66
N THR A 12 11.15 19.48 -3.68
CA THR A 12 11.31 18.01 -3.69
C THR A 12 12.24 17.51 -2.60
N ASP A 13 13.30 18.27 -2.29
CA ASP A 13 14.23 17.93 -1.20
C ASP A 13 13.52 17.95 0.16
N SER A 14 12.70 18.98 0.43
CA SER A 14 11.85 19.04 1.63
C SER A 14 10.81 17.92 1.66
N MET A 15 10.16 17.63 0.53
CA MET A 15 9.18 16.54 0.44
C MET A 15 9.81 15.18 0.71
N LYS A 16 11.05 14.93 0.26
CA LYS A 16 11.77 13.70 0.53
C LYS A 16 11.96 13.48 2.04
N LEU A 17 12.38 14.51 2.77
CA LEU A 17 12.56 14.43 4.21
C LEU A 17 11.24 14.15 4.94
N ILE A 18 10.16 14.84 4.54
CA ILE A 18 8.83 14.62 5.12
C ILE A 18 8.34 13.19 4.87
N ALA A 19 8.56 12.66 3.66
CA ALA A 19 8.18 11.30 3.31
C ALA A 19 8.94 10.26 4.14
N SER A 20 10.25 10.45 4.33
CA SER A 20 11.06 9.56 5.18
C SER A 20 10.53 9.49 6.61
N ASN A 21 10.21 10.63 7.22
CA ASN A 21 9.68 10.66 8.59
C ASN A 21 8.30 9.97 8.69
N LYS A 22 7.46 10.11 7.65
CA LYS A 22 6.16 9.42 7.60
C LYS A 22 6.31 7.91 7.47
N ILE A 23 7.28 7.44 6.67
CA ILE A 23 7.56 6.01 6.52
C ILE A 23 8.02 5.44 7.87
N GLU A 24 8.96 6.10 8.55
CA GLU A 24 9.44 5.63 9.86
C GLU A 24 8.29 5.49 10.88
N SER A 25 7.38 6.47 10.91
CA SER A 25 6.18 6.39 11.76
C SER A 25 5.24 5.24 11.34
N ALA A 26 5.04 5.05 10.03
CA ALA A 26 4.17 4.01 9.51
C ALA A 26 4.73 2.60 9.75
N GLU A 27 6.05 2.42 9.66
CA GLU A 27 6.73 1.15 9.93
C GLU A 27 6.54 0.71 11.39
N LYS A 28 6.60 1.65 12.34
CA LYS A 28 6.33 1.36 13.76
C LYS A 28 4.92 0.79 13.96
N SER A 29 3.91 1.41 13.35
CA SER A 29 2.53 0.91 13.39
C SER A 29 2.36 -0.43 12.67
N LEU A 30 3.04 -0.60 11.53
CA LEU A 30 2.99 -1.82 10.73
C LEU A 30 3.55 -3.03 11.49
N ASN A 31 4.65 -2.86 12.23
CA ASN A 31 5.26 -3.94 13.00
C ASN A 31 4.31 -4.51 14.07
N ILE A 32 3.54 -3.64 14.73
CA ILE A 32 2.52 -4.05 15.70
C ILE A 32 1.37 -4.77 14.98
N ALA A 33 0.85 -4.18 13.89
CA ALA A 33 -0.25 -4.77 13.13
C ALA A 33 0.10 -6.13 12.50
N ARG A 34 1.36 -6.32 12.07
CA ARG A 34 1.83 -7.56 11.45
C ARG A 34 1.81 -8.73 12.42
N GLN A 35 2.17 -8.53 13.69
CA GLN A 35 2.08 -9.58 14.71
C GLN A 35 0.63 -10.05 14.89
N MET A 36 -0.30 -9.10 14.98
CA MET A 36 -1.73 -9.39 15.10
C MET A 36 -2.28 -10.14 13.87
N GLY A 37 -1.93 -9.69 12.65
CA GLY A 37 -2.35 -10.34 11.41
C GLY A 37 -1.86 -11.79 11.29
N ASN A 38 -0.63 -12.05 11.72
CA ASN A 38 -0.07 -13.40 11.74
C ASN A 38 -0.83 -14.32 12.71
N SER A 39 -1.16 -13.83 13.91
CA SER A 39 -1.94 -14.59 14.91
C SER A 39 -3.35 -14.93 14.41
N PHE A 40 -4.02 -14.01 13.70
CA PHE A 40 -5.30 -14.32 13.08
C PHE A 40 -5.16 -15.36 11.96
N ASN A 41 -4.14 -15.24 11.12
CA ASN A 41 -3.90 -16.19 10.04
C ASN A 41 -3.63 -17.60 10.55
N THR A 42 -2.87 -17.77 11.64
CA THR A 42 -2.66 -19.09 12.27
C THR A 42 -3.94 -19.63 12.91
N PHE A 43 -4.72 -18.77 13.57
CA PHE A 43 -6.02 -19.15 14.14
C PHE A 43 -6.98 -19.70 13.07
N PHE A 44 -7.19 -18.97 11.97
CA PHE A 44 -8.08 -19.41 10.89
C PHE A 44 -7.58 -20.67 10.16
N LYS A 45 -6.26 -20.84 10.02
CA LYS A 45 -5.68 -22.07 9.47
C LYS A 45 -5.97 -23.29 10.34
N ASN A 46 -5.84 -23.17 11.66
CA ASN A 46 -6.06 -24.29 12.58
C ASN A 46 -7.53 -24.71 12.68
N ILE A 47 -8.47 -23.80 12.40
CA ILE A 47 -9.91 -24.07 12.42
C ILE A 47 -10.39 -24.79 11.14
N ASN A 48 -9.51 -24.99 10.14
CA ASN A 48 -9.84 -25.63 8.86
C ASN A 48 -11.14 -25.07 8.25
N THR A 49 -11.34 -23.75 8.32
CA THR A 49 -12.51 -23.11 7.72
C THR A 49 -12.41 -23.34 6.21
N SER A 50 -13.21 -24.27 5.68
CA SER A 50 -13.26 -24.55 4.25
C SER A 50 -13.53 -23.23 3.53
N LYS A 51 -12.70 -22.92 2.53
CA LYS A 51 -12.86 -21.74 1.69
C LYS A 51 -14.21 -21.88 0.96
N GLN A 52 -15.26 -21.31 1.54
CA GLN A 52 -16.59 -21.37 0.95
C GLN A 52 -16.51 -20.58 -0.35
N ILE A 53 -16.65 -21.29 -1.47
CA ILE A 53 -16.66 -20.67 -2.79
C ILE A 53 -18.00 -19.96 -2.89
N TYR A 54 -17.98 -18.65 -2.73
CA TYR A 54 -19.14 -17.81 -2.99
C TYR A 54 -19.16 -17.48 -4.49
N ASP A 55 -20.34 -17.54 -5.12
CA ASP A 55 -20.51 -17.18 -6.54
C ASP A 55 -20.15 -15.71 -6.84
N ARG A 56 -20.00 -14.87 -5.80
CA ARG A 56 -19.63 -13.47 -5.92
C ARG A 56 -18.40 -13.18 -5.08
N ASN A 57 -17.29 -12.93 -5.76
CA ASN A 57 -16.05 -12.45 -5.14
C ASN A 57 -16.03 -10.92 -5.10
N VAL A 58 -15.57 -10.35 -3.99
CA VAL A 58 -15.34 -8.91 -3.84
C VAL A 58 -13.86 -8.67 -3.81
N ILE A 59 -13.37 -7.85 -4.73
CA ILE A 59 -11.96 -7.44 -4.79
C ILE A 59 -11.87 -6.01 -4.25
N ILE A 60 -11.01 -5.80 -3.24
CA ILE A 60 -10.79 -4.50 -2.62
C ILE A 60 -9.40 -3.99 -3.02
N ALA A 61 -9.38 -2.89 -3.76
CA ALA A 61 -8.17 -2.16 -4.11
C ALA A 61 -7.78 -1.22 -2.96
N VAL A 62 -6.55 -1.31 -2.46
CA VAL A 62 -6.02 -0.35 -1.48
C VAL A 62 -4.88 0.43 -2.13
N GLY A 63 -5.01 1.76 -2.17
CA GLY A 63 -4.04 2.67 -2.78
C GLY A 63 -3.91 3.97 -2.01
N SER A 64 -3.17 4.94 -2.57
CA SER A 64 -3.01 6.28 -1.98
C SER A 64 -3.89 7.32 -2.66
N ASP A 65 -4.40 8.25 -1.84
CA ASP A 65 -5.13 9.46 -2.23
C ASP A 65 -4.23 10.52 -2.90
N LYS A 66 -2.95 10.58 -2.52
CA LYS A 66 -2.00 11.59 -2.99
C LYS A 66 -1.20 11.09 -4.19
N GLY A 67 -0.94 12.03 -5.11
CA GLY A 67 0.04 11.86 -6.18
C GLY A 67 1.48 11.85 -5.68
N LEU A 68 2.45 11.92 -6.60
CA LEU A 68 3.90 11.84 -6.31
C LEU A 68 4.33 10.52 -5.65
N CYS A 69 3.51 9.47 -5.74
CA CYS A 69 3.78 8.11 -5.26
C CYS A 69 4.52 7.23 -6.28
N GLY A 70 5.06 7.81 -7.35
CA GLY A 70 5.71 7.07 -8.43
C GLY A 70 4.73 6.15 -9.16
N GLY A 71 5.08 4.88 -9.31
CA GLY A 71 4.29 3.88 -10.04
C GLY A 71 3.35 3.02 -9.17
N VAL A 72 3.19 3.33 -7.87
CA VAL A 72 2.48 2.46 -6.92
C VAL A 72 1.02 2.23 -7.34
N ASN A 73 0.23 3.30 -7.48
CA ASN A 73 -1.19 3.17 -7.86
C ASN A 73 -1.35 2.48 -9.23
N THR A 74 -0.47 2.78 -10.19
CA THR A 74 -0.46 2.11 -11.50
C THR A 74 -0.20 0.60 -11.39
N SER A 75 0.74 0.18 -10.53
CA SER A 75 1.02 -1.24 -10.31
C SER A 75 -0.16 -1.98 -9.69
N VAL A 76 -0.84 -1.36 -8.72
CA VAL A 76 -2.05 -1.90 -8.09
C VAL A 76 -3.17 -2.06 -9.13
N SER A 77 -3.43 -1.04 -9.94
CA SER A 77 -4.45 -1.11 -10.99
C SER A 77 -4.16 -2.18 -12.04
N ARG A 78 -2.88 -2.39 -12.41
CA ARG A 78 -2.50 -3.47 -13.33
C ARG A 78 -2.75 -4.85 -12.72
N ALA A 79 -2.37 -5.07 -11.47
CA ALA A 79 -2.61 -6.33 -10.77
C ALA A 79 -4.12 -6.63 -10.63
N LEU A 80 -4.92 -5.61 -10.32
CA LEU A 80 -6.37 -5.72 -10.28
C LEU A 80 -6.98 -6.17 -11.59
N LYS A 81 -6.51 -5.64 -12.71
CA LYS A 81 -7.01 -6.03 -14.03
C LYS A 81 -6.82 -7.52 -14.27
N TYR A 82 -5.64 -8.06 -13.95
CA TYR A 82 -5.39 -9.51 -14.08
C TYR A 82 -6.30 -10.34 -13.17
N LEU A 83 -6.54 -9.89 -11.92
CA LEU A 83 -7.40 -10.60 -10.96
C LEU A 83 -8.90 -10.54 -11.27
N VAL A 84 -9.34 -9.60 -12.11
CA VAL A 84 -10.74 -9.46 -12.54
C VAL A 84 -11.00 -10.21 -13.85
N GLU A 85 -9.97 -10.32 -14.70
CA GLU A 85 -10.04 -11.06 -15.98
C GLU A 85 -9.86 -12.58 -15.81
N GLU A 86 -9.31 -13.02 -14.66
CA GLU A 86 -9.24 -14.43 -14.22
C GLU A 86 -10.55 -14.86 -13.53
#